data_AF-A0A1B7NLH7-F1
#
_entry.id   AF-A0A1B7NLH7-F1
#
_cell.length_a   1.000
_cell.length_b   1.000
_cell.length_c   1.000
_cell.angle_alpha   90.00
_cell.angle_beta   90.00
_cell.angle_gamma   90.00
#
_symmetry.space_group_name_H-M   'P 1'
#
loop_
_entity.id
_entity.type
_entity.pdbx_description
1 polymer ?
#
loop_
_entity_poly.entity_id
_entity_poly.type
_entity_poly.pdbx_seq_one_letter_code
_entity_poly.pdbx_strand_id
1 'polypeptide(L)' 'MAASITSRNSNAFDALSRRSKPSVIITLKDQQTSTINSYTTLDKINGEVKITSDQDVRFEDLSIAFE' A
#
# COMPACT_ATOMS: atom_id res chain seq x y z
N MET A 1 -23.09 36.39 32.00
CA MET A 1 -22.93 35.94 30.60
C MET A 1 -21.73 35.03 30.55
N ALA A 2 -21.94 33.72 30.38
CA ALA A 2 -20.85 32.74 30.38
C ALA A 2 -20.22 32.67 28.97
N ALA A 3 -18.91 32.94 28.88
CA ALA A 3 -18.18 32.81 27.63
C ALA A 3 -17.96 31.32 27.32
N SER A 4 -18.56 30.83 26.24
CA SER A 4 -18.29 29.49 25.73
C SER A 4 -16.85 29.42 25.22
N ILE A 5 -16.00 28.66 25.91
CA ILE A 5 -14.67 28.34 25.43
C ILE A 5 -14.86 27.25 24.37
N THR A 6 -15.01 27.65 23.11
CA THR A 6 -14.99 26.70 22.00
C THR A 6 -13.57 26.18 21.87
N SER A 7 -13.28 25.06 22.55
CA SER A 7 -12.04 24.32 22.40
C SER A 7 -11.94 23.84 20.95
N ARG A 8 -11.14 24.52 20.14
CA ARG A 8 -10.75 24.07 18.81
C ARG A 8 -9.75 22.92 18.98
N ASN A 9 -10.26 21.74 19.26
CA ASN A 9 -9.46 20.51 19.31
C ASN A 9 -9.82 19.63 18.11
N SER A 10 -9.02 19.73 17.05
CA SER A 10 -8.95 18.88 15.84
C SER A 10 -8.27 19.73 14.77
N ASN A 11 -7.12 19.42 14.15
CA ASN A 11 -6.69 18.13 13.63
C ASN A 11 -5.19 18.20 13.23
N ALA A 12 -4.28 18.48 14.17
CA ALA A 12 -2.84 18.44 13.88
C ALA A 12 -2.35 17.02 13.50
N PHE A 13 -3.11 15.98 13.88
CA PHE A 13 -2.84 14.58 13.50
C PHE A 13 -3.36 14.19 12.11
N ASP A 14 -4.26 14.97 11.53
CA ASP A 14 -4.87 14.66 10.22
C ASP A 14 -3.94 15.06 9.06
N ALA A 15 -2.99 15.97 9.33
CA ALA A 15 -1.89 16.30 8.41
C ALA A 15 -0.81 15.20 8.35
N LEU A 16 -0.67 14.38 9.41
CA LEU A 16 0.31 13.29 9.49
C LEU A 16 -0.20 11.98 8.85
N SER A 17 -1.52 11.82 8.69
CA SER A 17 -2.12 10.65 8.02
C SER A 17 -2.09 10.73 6.49
N ARG A 18 -1.60 11.85 5.91
CA ARG A 18 -1.35 11.99 4.47
C ARG A 18 0.07 11.56 4.05
N ARG A 19 0.80 10.81 4.87
CA ARG A 19 2.01 10.11 4.38
C ARG A 19 1.56 9.20 3.25
N SER A 20 1.96 9.54 2.03
CA SER A 20 1.63 8.82 0.81
C SER A 20 1.94 7.36 1.03
N LYS A 21 0.92 6.50 1.10
CA LYS A 21 1.16 5.06 1.11
C LYS A 21 1.91 4.72 -0.19
N PRO A 22 3.02 3.98 -0.12
CA PRO A 22 3.71 3.57 -1.34
C PRO A 22 2.73 2.80 -2.24
N SER A 23 2.74 3.13 -3.52
CA SER A 23 2.00 2.40 -4.54
C SER A 23 2.72 1.09 -4.82
N VAL A 24 1.99 -0.03 -4.75
CA VAL A 24 2.54 -1.36 -5.02
C VAL A 24 1.84 -1.91 -6.25
N ILE A 25 2.63 -2.24 -7.26
CA ILE A 25 2.18 -2.87 -8.49
C ILE A 25 2.85 -4.24 -8.56
N ILE A 26 2.04 -5.27 -8.76
CA ILE A 26 2.51 -6.64 -8.94
C ILE A 26 2.18 -7.04 -10.37
N THR A 27 3.21 -7.38 -11.13
CA THR A 27 3.07 -7.81 -12.53
C THR A 27 3.60 -9.22 -12.66
N LEU A 28 2.78 -10.14 -13.17
CA LEU A 28 3.20 -11.52 -13.44
C LEU A 28 3.55 -11.64 -14.92
N LYS A 29 4.63 -12.35 -15.27
CA LYS A 29 5.13 -12.43 -16.65
C LYS A 29 4.10 -13.03 -17.61
N ASP A 30 3.31 -13.98 -17.13
CA ASP A 30 2.29 -14.70 -17.89
C ASP A 30 0.88 -14.35 -17.40
N GLN A 31 0.68 -13.10 -16.96
CA GLN A 31 -0.63 -12.65 -16.49
C GLN A 31 -1.67 -12.76 -17.61
N GLN A 32 -2.63 -13.65 -17.43
CA GLN A 32 -3.74 -13.80 -18.38
C GLN A 32 -4.65 -12.58 -18.29
N THR A 33 -5.42 -12.33 -19.35
CA THR A 33 -6.46 -11.29 -19.39
C THR A 33 -7.57 -11.51 -18.35
N SER A 34 -7.61 -12.70 -17.74
CA SER A 34 -8.43 -13.04 -16.60
C SER A 34 -8.00 -12.25 -15.36
N THR A 35 -8.96 -11.85 -14.53
CA THR A 35 -8.70 -11.21 -13.22
C THR A 35 -7.89 -12.10 -12.27
N ILE A 36 -7.89 -13.42 -12.51
CA ILE A 36 -7.22 -14.42 -11.67
C ILE A 36 -6.42 -15.37 -12.57
N ASN A 37 -5.13 -15.54 -12.28
CA ASN A 37 -4.32 -16.58 -12.90
C ASN A 37 -4.52 -17.90 -12.16
N SER A 38 -4.71 -18.98 -12.90
CA SER A 38 -4.75 -20.34 -12.35
C SER A 38 -3.40 -21.00 -12.51
N TYR A 39 -2.89 -21.59 -11.43
CA TYR A 39 -1.66 -22.33 -11.40
C TYR A 39 -1.92 -23.75 -10.86
N THR A 40 -1.15 -24.70 -11.34
CA THR A 40 -1.15 -26.11 -10.96
C THR A 40 0.15 -26.46 -10.23
N THR A 41 0.21 -27.67 -9.67
CA THR A 41 1.42 -28.16 -9.00
C THR A 41 2.61 -28.13 -9.96
N LEU A 42 3.74 -27.62 -9.49
CA LEU A 42 5.00 -27.45 -10.24
C LEU A 42 5.05 -26.26 -11.20
N ASP A 43 3.97 -25.47 -11.30
CA ASP A 43 4.02 -24.24 -12.08
C ASP A 43 4.99 -23.23 -11.44
N LYS A 44 5.78 -22.57 -12.30
CA LYS A 44 6.70 -21.52 -11.87
C LYS A 44 6.00 -20.18 -12.00
N ILE A 45 5.77 -19.52 -10.87
CA ILE A 45 5.22 -18.18 -10.85
C ILE A 45 6.38 -17.19 -10.96
N ASN A 46 6.50 -16.52 -12.10
CA ASN A 46 7.49 -15.48 -12.33
C ASN A 46 6.81 -14.12 -12.43
N GLY A 47 7.36 -13.13 -11.75
CA GLY A 47 6.83 -11.77 -11.76
C GLY A 47 7.80 -10.75 -11.21
N GLU A 48 7.31 -9.52 -11.16
CA GLU A 48 8.01 -8.36 -10.63
C GLU A 48 7.06 -7.59 -9.71
N VAL A 49 7.57 -7.18 -8.55
CA VAL A 49 6.87 -6.27 -7.65
C VAL A 49 7.56 -4.92 -7.73
N LYS A 50 6.81 -3.91 -8.18
CA LYS A 50 7.28 -2.53 -8.27
C LYS A 50 6.62 -1.69 -7.18
N ILE A 51 7.45 -1.18 -6.28
CA ILE A 51 7.03 -0.29 -5.20
C ILE A 51 7.46 1.13 -5.57
N THR A 52 6.52 2.05 -5.64
CA THR A 52 6.77 3.46 -5.99
C THR A 52 6.28 4.36 -4.88
N SER A 53 7.08 5.34 -4.47
CA SER A 53 6.72 6.33 -3.48
C SER A 53 7.17 7.71 -3.93
N ASP A 54 6.30 8.70 -3.80
CA ASP A 54 6.60 10.10 -4.11
C ASP A 54 7.38 10.80 -2.96
N GLN A 55 7.51 10.11 -1.83
CA GLN A 55 8.19 10.58 -0.62
C GLN A 55 9.18 9.53 -0.11
N ASP A 56 10.15 9.97 0.69
CA ASP A 56 11.09 9.08 1.36
C ASP A 56 10.33 8.13 2.31
N VAL A 57 10.36 6.84 1.99
CA VAL A 57 9.75 5.77 2.78
C VAL A 57 10.84 4.83 3.27
N ARG A 58 10.85 4.57 4.58
CA ARG A 58 11.71 3.55 5.17
C ARG A 58 10.97 2.22 5.16
N PHE A 59 11.58 1.22 4.54
CA PHE A 59 11.12 -0.17 4.60
C PHE A 59 11.86 -0.88 5.74
N GLU A 60 11.12 -1.51 6.65
CA GLU A 60 11.70 -2.36 7.69
C GLU A 60 11.77 -3.81 7.25
N ASP A 61 10.75 -4.27 6.52
CA ASP A 61 10.68 -5.61 5.95
C ASP A 61 9.91 -5.58 4.61
N LEU A 62 10.29 -6.46 3.69
CA LEU A 62 9.60 -6.69 2.42
C LEU A 62 9.49 -8.21 2.18
N SER A 63 8.30 -8.75 2.41
CA SER A 63 7.99 -10.16 2.21
C SER A 63 7.03 -10.38 1.04
N ILE A 64 7.31 -11.40 0.23
CA ILE A 64 6.39 -11.92 -0.79
C ILE A 64 6.00 -13.33 -0.37
N ALA A 65 4.70 -13.57 -0.20
CA ALA A 65 4.16 -14.87 0.18
C ALA A 65 3.12 -15.33 -0.85
N PHE A 66 3.00 -16.65 -1.00
CA PHE A 66 1.92 -17.31 -1.71
C PHE A 66 1.07 -18.03 -0.66
N GLU A 67 -0.19 -17.63 -0.53
CA GLU A 67 -1.19 -18.27 0.36
C GLU A 67 -2.19 -19.10 -0.44
#